data_AF-A0A3N5PYJ7-F1
#
_entry.id   AF-A0A3N5PYJ7-F1
#
_cell.length_a   1.000
_cell.length_b   1.000
_cell.length_c   1.000
_cell.angle_alpha   90.00
_cell.angle_beta   90.00
_cell.angle_gamma   90.00
#
_symmetry.space_group_name_H-M   'P 1'
#
loop_
_entity.id
_entity.type
_entity.pdbx_description
1 polymer ?
#
loop_
_entity_poly.entity_id
_entity_poly.type
_entity_poly.pdbx_seq_one_letter_code
_entity_poly.pdbx_strand_id
1 'polypeptide(L)'
;MKTHGEIEAAICEGISRFEQAYMGRGPKDIHAYLIDDLLVVRLRGVLTAAEQQLANAVPTDKGRSLLRQVRTQLMETARPVLEVMVHDITGVKVVSLHHDISTTTGEEIVVFTLASSPVSREANCIANLRAVTLAVPMDAPRRVLATLA
;
A
#
# COMPACT_ATOMS: atom_id res chain seq x y z
N MET A 1 12.37 7.20 -20.90
CA MET A 1 11.32 7.51 -19.91
C MET A 1 10.15 6.58 -20.12
N LYS A 2 9.60 6.00 -19.05
CA LYS A 2 8.40 5.14 -19.10
C LYS A 2 7.13 5.99 -19.19
N THR A 3 6.05 5.45 -19.75
CA THR A 3 4.69 5.98 -19.59
C THR A 3 4.16 5.67 -18.19
N HIS A 4 3.06 6.32 -17.82
CA HIS A 4 2.34 6.02 -16.58
C HIS A 4 1.96 4.53 -16.47
N GLY A 5 1.29 3.99 -17.50
CA GLY A 5 0.91 2.57 -17.54
C GLY A 5 2.11 1.62 -17.58
N GLU A 6 3.25 2.01 -18.17
CA GLU A 6 4.49 1.21 -18.12
C GLU A 6 5.07 1.16 -16.69
N ILE A 7 4.90 2.21 -15.88
CA ILE A 7 5.29 2.20 -14.46
C ILE A 7 4.35 1.28 -13.67
N GLU A 8 3.03 1.45 -13.81
CA GLU A 8 2.03 0.61 -13.13
C GLU A 8 2.21 -0.87 -13.47
N ALA A 9 2.41 -1.20 -14.76
CA ALA A 9 2.67 -2.57 -15.20
C ALA A 9 3.95 -3.14 -14.59
N ALA A 10 5.03 -2.35 -14.53
CA ALA A 10 6.28 -2.77 -13.91
C ALA A 10 6.12 -3.02 -12.40
N ILE A 11 5.33 -2.19 -11.69
CA ILE A 11 4.98 -2.40 -10.28
C ILE A 11 4.20 -3.70 -10.11
N CYS A 12 3.17 -3.95 -10.92
CA CYS A 12 2.41 -5.19 -10.88
C CYS A 12 3.31 -6.43 -11.05
N GLU A 13 4.23 -6.38 -12.02
CA GLU A 13 5.16 -7.47 -12.27
C GLU A 13 6.16 -7.67 -11.12
N GLY A 14 6.70 -6.57 -10.59
CA GLY A 14 7.63 -6.57 -9.45
C GLY A 14 7.00 -7.15 -8.18
N ILE A 15 5.80 -6.69 -7.83
CA ILE A 15 5.04 -7.17 -6.67
C ILE A 15 4.63 -8.64 -6.86
N SER A 16 4.18 -9.04 -8.05
CA SER A 16 3.81 -10.44 -8.31
C SER A 16 4.99 -11.39 -8.13
N ARG A 17 6.19 -11.00 -8.62
CA ARG A 17 7.42 -11.77 -8.42
C ARG A 17 7.84 -11.79 -6.95
N PHE A 18 7.74 -10.65 -6.26
CA PHE A 18 8.02 -10.56 -4.84
C PHE A 18 7.12 -11.52 -4.04
N GLU A 19 5.80 -11.45 -4.22
CA GLU A 19 4.84 -12.35 -3.56
C GLU A 19 5.14 -13.83 -3.85
N GLN A 20 5.44 -14.16 -5.10
CA GLN A 20 5.80 -15.53 -5.48
C GLN A 20 7.08 -16.02 -4.77
N ALA A 21 8.09 -15.16 -4.63
CA ALA A 21 9.35 -15.52 -3.98
C ALA A 21 9.25 -15.51 -2.44
N TYR A 22 8.51 -14.56 -1.88
CA TYR A 22 8.43 -14.31 -0.44
C TYR A 22 7.36 -15.16 0.24
N MET A 23 6.17 -15.26 -0.37
CA MET A 23 5.02 -16.00 0.14
C MET A 23 4.89 -17.40 -0.49
N GLY A 24 5.75 -17.74 -1.45
CA GLY A 24 5.70 -18.99 -2.20
C GLY A 24 4.57 -19.05 -3.23
N ARG A 25 3.82 -17.97 -3.41
CA ARG A 25 2.69 -17.87 -4.36
C ARG A 25 2.37 -16.43 -4.73
N GLY A 26 1.96 -16.20 -5.98
CA GLY A 26 1.44 -14.90 -6.42
C GLY A 26 -0.06 -14.68 -6.08
N PRO A 27 -0.54 -13.44 -6.22
CA PRO A 27 -1.97 -13.12 -6.18
C PRO A 27 -2.70 -13.70 -7.40
N LYS A 28 -4.03 -13.79 -7.35
CA LYS A 28 -4.86 -14.15 -8.52
C LYS A 28 -5.04 -12.98 -9.48
N ASP A 29 -5.11 -11.78 -8.93
CA ASP A 29 -5.32 -10.53 -9.66
C ASP A 29 -4.55 -9.42 -8.95
N ILE A 30 -3.94 -8.54 -9.73
CA ILE A 30 -3.14 -7.43 -9.24
C ILE A 30 -3.35 -6.20 -10.11
N HIS A 31 -3.45 -5.05 -9.48
CA HIS A 31 -3.52 -3.77 -10.17
C HIS A 31 -2.77 -2.71 -9.39
N ALA A 32 -2.06 -1.84 -10.10
CA ALA A 32 -1.36 -0.69 -9.54
C ALA A 32 -1.98 0.59 -10.08
N TYR A 33 -2.11 1.59 -9.22
CA TYR A 33 -2.58 2.93 -9.55
C TYR A 33 -1.52 3.92 -9.09
N LEU A 34 -0.99 4.73 -10.00
CA LEU A 34 -0.13 5.84 -9.64
C LEU A 34 -0.96 7.14 -9.66
N ILE A 35 -1.01 7.85 -8.53
CA ILE A 35 -1.81 9.06 -8.34
C ILE A 35 -0.90 10.09 -7.68
N ASP A 36 -0.38 11.03 -8.47
CA ASP A 36 0.68 11.95 -8.05
C ASP A 36 1.89 11.21 -7.46
N ASP A 37 2.15 11.36 -6.16
CA ASP A 37 3.20 10.70 -5.38
C ASP A 37 2.69 9.47 -4.61
N LEU A 38 1.41 9.10 -4.75
CA LEU A 38 0.83 7.90 -4.17
C LEU A 38 0.82 6.75 -5.17
N LEU A 39 1.39 5.63 -4.77
CA LEU A 39 1.32 4.36 -5.50
C LEU A 39 0.46 3.38 -4.70
N VAL A 40 -0.70 3.03 -5.25
CA VAL A 40 -1.65 2.09 -4.64
C VAL A 40 -1.62 0.77 -5.40
N VAL A 41 -1.32 -0.32 -4.71
CA VAL A 41 -1.33 -1.67 -5.26
C VAL A 41 -2.45 -2.46 -4.62
N ARG A 42 -3.34 -3.00 -5.45
CA ARG A 42 -4.45 -3.85 -5.06
C ARG A 42 -4.18 -5.28 -5.47
N LEU A 43 -4.23 -6.18 -4.50
CA LEU A 43 -4.02 -7.62 -4.67
C LEU A 43 -5.31 -8.35 -4.31
N ARG A 44 -5.69 -9.35 -5.10
CA ARG A 44 -6.84 -10.23 -4.78
C ARG A 44 -6.45 -11.70 -4.83
N GLY A 45 -7.09 -12.50 -3.98
CA GLY A 45 -6.80 -13.92 -3.89
C GLY A 45 -5.50 -14.21 -3.13
N VAL A 46 -5.08 -13.30 -2.24
CA VAL A 46 -3.85 -13.39 -1.44
C VAL A 46 -3.96 -14.31 -0.23
N LEU A 47 -5.17 -14.76 0.13
CA LEU A 47 -5.38 -15.79 1.16
C LEU A 47 -5.32 -17.21 0.60
N THR A 48 -4.45 -18.03 1.16
CA THR A 48 -4.36 -19.48 0.94
C THR A 48 -5.63 -20.17 1.42
N ALA A 49 -5.84 -21.42 0.98
CA ALA A 49 -6.94 -22.23 1.49
C ALA A 49 -6.89 -22.37 3.03
N ALA A 50 -5.70 -22.58 3.60
CA ALA A 50 -5.50 -22.68 5.04
C ALA A 50 -5.83 -21.36 5.76
N GLU A 51 -5.38 -20.21 5.24
CA GLU A 51 -5.71 -18.90 5.79
C GLU A 51 -7.21 -18.60 5.73
N GLN A 52 -7.89 -18.99 4.64
CA GLN A 52 -9.35 -18.86 4.53
C GLN A 52 -10.08 -19.72 5.57
N GLN A 53 -9.62 -20.96 5.79
CA GLN A 53 -10.17 -21.81 6.84
C GLN A 53 -9.95 -21.19 8.22
N LEU A 54 -8.74 -20.68 8.49
CA LEU A 54 -8.42 -19.99 9.74
C LEU A 54 -9.30 -18.76 9.97
N ALA A 55 -9.50 -17.92 8.94
CA ALA A 55 -10.33 -16.72 9.02
C ALA A 55 -11.82 -16.99 9.27
N ASN A 56 -12.26 -18.23 8.99
CA ASN A 56 -13.63 -18.70 9.15
C ASN A 56 -13.82 -19.66 10.35
N ALA A 57 -12.74 -20.08 11.01
CA ALA A 57 -12.80 -20.98 12.17
C ALA A 57 -13.48 -20.33 13.38
N VAL A 58 -14.21 -21.08 14.19
CA VAL A 58 -14.92 -20.55 15.37
C VAL A 58 -14.03 -20.63 16.63
N PRO A 59 -13.89 -19.55 17.43
CA PRO A 59 -14.42 -18.20 17.20
C PRO A 59 -13.65 -17.43 16.12
N THR A 60 -14.37 -16.81 15.19
CA THR A 60 -13.85 -16.17 13.96
C THR A 60 -12.89 -15.02 14.22
N ASP A 61 -13.10 -14.26 15.29
CA ASP A 61 -12.25 -13.11 15.62
C ASP A 61 -10.81 -13.49 15.91
N LYS A 62 -10.60 -14.66 16.54
CA LYS A 62 -9.26 -15.14 16.89
C LYS A 62 -8.44 -15.46 15.65
N GLY A 63 -9.03 -16.21 14.71
CA GLY A 63 -8.36 -16.58 13.46
C GLY A 63 -8.03 -15.36 12.60
N ARG A 64 -8.97 -14.43 12.49
CA ARG A 64 -8.78 -13.18 11.73
C ARG A 64 -7.73 -12.26 12.36
N SER A 65 -7.72 -12.13 13.69
CA SER A 65 -6.71 -11.35 14.40
C SER A 65 -5.31 -11.93 14.20
N LEU A 66 -5.17 -13.25 14.34
CA LEU A 66 -3.89 -13.93 14.13
C LEU A 66 -3.37 -13.73 12.70
N LEU A 67 -4.24 -13.87 11.70
CA LEU A 67 -3.88 -13.68 10.31
C LEU A 67 -3.34 -12.26 10.06
N ARG A 68 -4.05 -11.24 10.56
CA ARG A 68 -3.59 -9.85 10.44
C ARG A 68 -2.24 -9.63 11.11
N GLN A 69 -2.03 -10.16 12.32
CA GLN A 69 -0.74 -10.05 13.02
C GLN A 69 0.41 -10.67 12.22
N VAL A 70 0.19 -11.87 11.66
CA VAL A 70 1.18 -12.53 10.80
C VAL A 70 1.49 -11.67 9.57
N ARG A 71 0.46 -11.16 8.88
CA ARG A 71 0.63 -10.32 7.69
C ARG A 71 1.36 -9.02 8.00
N THR A 72 1.04 -8.36 9.11
CA THR A 72 1.77 -7.17 9.58
C THR A 72 3.24 -7.48 9.80
N GLN A 73 3.56 -8.58 10.49
CA GLN A 73 4.95 -8.95 10.73
C GLN A 73 5.70 -9.27 9.42
N LEU A 74 5.07 -10.00 8.50
CA LEU A 74 5.68 -10.31 7.20
C LEU A 74 5.93 -9.04 6.39
N MET A 75 4.99 -8.10 6.37
CA MET A 75 5.14 -6.84 5.66
C MET A 75 6.27 -5.97 6.23
N GLU A 76 6.42 -5.90 7.56
CA GLU A 76 7.53 -5.14 8.18
C GLU A 76 8.90 -5.70 7.80
N THR A 77 9.02 -7.03 7.71
CA THR A 77 10.27 -7.67 7.23
C THR A 77 10.50 -7.51 5.73
N ALA A 78 9.43 -7.42 4.93
CA ALA A 78 9.47 -7.23 3.49
C ALA A 78 9.78 -5.79 3.06
N ARG A 79 9.44 -4.81 3.90
CA ARG A 79 9.49 -3.38 3.61
C ARG A 79 10.79 -2.93 2.93
N PRO A 80 12.01 -3.26 3.40
CA PRO A 80 13.24 -2.79 2.75
C PRO A 80 13.38 -3.28 1.30
N VAL A 81 12.96 -4.50 1.01
CA VAL A 81 13.05 -5.10 -0.33
C VAL A 81 12.02 -4.44 -1.27
N LEU A 82 10.80 -4.21 -0.76
CA LEU A 82 9.75 -3.51 -1.50
C LEU A 82 10.13 -2.07 -1.81
N GLU A 83 10.73 -1.34 -0.86
CA GLU A 83 11.17 0.04 -1.05
C GLU A 83 12.24 0.15 -2.13
N VAL A 84 13.23 -0.75 -2.16
CA VAL A 84 14.24 -0.81 -3.22
C VAL A 84 13.59 -1.11 -4.57
N MET A 85 12.71 -2.10 -4.64
CA MET A 85 12.03 -2.46 -5.88
C MET A 85 11.19 -1.30 -6.45
N VAL A 86 10.42 -0.62 -5.60
CA VAL A 86 9.63 0.56 -6.01
C VAL A 86 10.55 1.70 -6.47
N HIS A 87 11.64 1.96 -5.74
CA HIS A 87 12.62 2.95 -6.13
C HIS A 87 13.24 2.64 -7.50
N ASP A 88 13.64 1.40 -7.75
CA ASP A 88 14.27 1.01 -9.02
C ASP A 88 13.33 1.14 -10.22
N ILE A 89 12.02 0.96 -9.99
CA ILE A 89 11.00 1.10 -11.04
C ILE A 89 10.65 2.56 -11.31
N THR A 90 10.48 3.35 -10.25
CA THR A 90 9.95 4.73 -10.30
C THR A 90 11.03 5.81 -10.37
N GLY A 91 12.24 5.51 -9.91
CA GLY A 91 13.32 6.46 -9.67
C GLY A 91 13.09 7.38 -8.46
N VAL A 92 12.05 7.12 -7.65
CA VAL A 92 11.67 7.97 -6.52
C VAL A 92 11.75 7.18 -5.21
N LYS A 93 12.31 7.80 -4.19
CA LYS A 93 12.38 7.21 -2.85
C LYS A 93 10.98 7.06 -2.23
N VAL A 94 10.73 5.91 -1.60
CA VAL A 94 9.56 5.69 -0.74
C VAL A 94 9.74 6.42 0.60
N VAL A 95 8.72 7.17 1.01
CA VAL A 95 8.64 7.89 2.29
C VAL A 95 7.94 7.02 3.34
N SER A 96 6.84 6.37 2.96
CA SER A 96 6.12 5.44 3.82
C SER A 96 5.47 4.32 3.01
N LEU A 97 5.22 3.20 3.69
CA LEU A 97 4.44 2.08 3.18
C LEU A 97 3.41 1.68 4.23
N HIS A 98 2.16 1.62 3.80
CA HIS A 98 1.00 1.16 4.55
C HIS A 98 0.40 -0.06 3.86
N HIS A 99 -0.16 -0.98 4.64
CA HIS A 99 -0.86 -2.13 4.09
C HIS A 99 -2.07 -2.48 4.97
N ASP A 100 -3.08 -3.08 4.37
CA ASP A 100 -4.15 -3.75 5.10
C ASP A 100 -4.67 -4.94 4.30
N ILE A 101 -5.13 -5.96 5.02
CA ILE A 101 -5.69 -7.18 4.45
C ILE A 101 -7.10 -7.44 4.99
N SER A 102 -8.04 -7.59 4.06
CA SER A 102 -9.40 -8.01 4.36
C SER A 102 -9.47 -9.53 4.46
N THR A 103 -9.61 -10.03 5.69
CA THR A 103 -9.84 -11.47 5.96
C THR A 103 -11.20 -11.96 5.47
N THR A 104 -12.09 -11.06 5.03
CA THR A 104 -13.43 -11.39 4.52
C THR A 104 -13.42 -11.53 3.01
N THR A 105 -12.76 -10.61 2.30
CA THR A 105 -12.74 -10.59 0.83
C THR A 105 -11.48 -11.24 0.24
N GLY A 106 -10.43 -11.44 1.05
CA GLY A 106 -9.13 -11.92 0.58
C GLY A 106 -8.41 -10.92 -0.33
N GLU A 107 -8.68 -9.64 -0.11
CA GLU A 107 -8.04 -8.50 -0.75
C GLU A 107 -6.98 -7.91 0.17
N GLU A 108 -5.86 -7.51 -0.42
CA GLU A 108 -4.79 -6.79 0.25
C GLU A 108 -4.48 -5.52 -0.52
N ILE A 109 -4.41 -4.40 0.18
CA ILE A 109 -4.04 -3.10 -0.37
C ILE A 109 -2.71 -2.71 0.22
N VAL A 110 -1.77 -2.35 -0.64
CA VAL A 110 -0.48 -1.78 -0.26
C VAL A 110 -0.39 -0.38 -0.84
N VAL A 111 -0.06 0.60 -0.01
CA VAL A 111 0.05 2.00 -0.40
C VAL A 111 1.45 2.48 -0.08
N PHE A 112 2.12 3.04 -1.09
CA PHE A 112 3.40 3.71 -0.94
C PHE A 112 3.19 5.21 -1.13
N THR A 113 3.74 6.01 -0.22
CA THR A 113 3.93 7.44 -0.44
C THR A 113 5.34 7.65 -0.92
N LEU A 114 5.50 8.28 -2.08
CA LEU A 114 6.78 8.59 -2.70
C LEU A 114 7.22 10.01 -2.33
N ALA A 115 8.51 10.32 -2.42
CA ALA A 115 9.02 11.65 -2.11
C ALA A 115 8.57 12.74 -3.11
N SER A 116 8.15 12.32 -4.30
CA SER A 116 7.64 13.17 -5.38
C SER A 116 6.88 12.30 -6.38
N SER A 117 6.12 12.91 -7.30
CA SER A 117 5.53 12.16 -8.41
C SER A 117 6.63 11.63 -9.35
N PRO A 118 6.58 10.36 -9.79
CA PRO A 118 7.52 9.81 -10.77
C PRO A 118 7.45 10.54 -12.12
N VAL A 119 8.61 10.78 -12.72
CA VAL A 119 8.69 11.41 -14.04
C VAL A 119 8.27 10.41 -15.12
N SER A 120 7.10 10.64 -15.73
CA SER A 120 6.56 9.80 -16.81
C SER A 120 6.25 10.63 -18.05
N ARG A 121 6.33 10.00 -19.23
CA ARG A 121 5.79 10.60 -20.46
C ARG A 121 4.28 10.28 -20.48
N GLU A 122 3.44 11.31 -20.49
CA GLU A 122 2.00 11.14 -20.33
C GLU A 122 1.41 10.13 -21.33
N ALA A 123 0.70 9.15 -20.78
CA ALA A 123 -0.43 8.52 -21.43
C ALA A 123 -1.60 8.74 -20.46
N ASN A 124 -2.42 9.72 -20.81
CA ASN A 124 -3.49 10.31 -20.02
C ASN A 124 -4.40 9.23 -19.38
N CYS A 125 -4.35 9.02 -18.05
CA CYS A 125 -5.25 8.04 -17.41
C CYS A 125 -6.08 8.55 -16.22
N ILE A 126 -5.64 9.51 -15.40
CA ILE A 126 -6.49 10.03 -14.31
C ILE A 126 -6.25 11.53 -14.07
N ALA A 127 -6.66 12.39 -15.00
CA ALA A 127 -6.60 13.85 -14.82
C ALA A 127 -7.79 14.45 -14.02
N ASN A 128 -8.65 13.64 -13.39
CA ASN A 128 -9.97 14.12 -12.89
C ASN A 128 -10.31 13.84 -11.41
N LEU A 129 -9.41 13.32 -10.58
CA LEU A 129 -9.60 13.49 -9.13
C LEU A 129 -9.13 14.89 -8.74
N ARG A 130 -10.06 15.84 -8.74
CA ARG A 130 -9.83 17.15 -8.08
C ARG A 130 -9.46 16.86 -6.63
N ALA A 131 -8.21 17.09 -6.28
CA ALA A 131 -7.75 17.07 -4.89
C ALA A 131 -8.67 17.98 -4.07
N VAL A 132 -9.52 17.38 -3.24
CA VAL A 132 -10.16 18.09 -2.15
C VAL A 132 -9.10 18.19 -1.06
N THR A 133 -8.16 19.13 -1.23
CA THR A 133 -7.23 19.48 -0.17
C THR A 133 -8.03 20.23 0.89
N LEU A 134 -8.57 19.50 1.88
CA LEU A 134 -9.00 20.10 3.13
C LEU A 134 -7.73 20.55 3.85
N ALA A 135 -7.35 21.82 3.67
CA ALA A 135 -6.41 22.47 4.57
C ALA A 135 -7.06 22.47 5.97
N VAL A 136 -6.76 21.47 6.78
CA VAL A 136 -7.13 21.49 8.20
C VAL A 136 -6.15 22.46 8.86
N PRO A 137 -6.60 23.61 9.39
CA PRO A 137 -5.70 24.53 10.06
C PRO A 137 -5.08 23.83 11.28
N MET A 138 -3.75 23.81 11.34
CA MET A 138 -3.05 23.39 12.55
C MET A 138 -3.40 24.38 13.67
N ASP A 139 -4.13 23.91 14.68
CA ASP A 139 -4.54 24.70 15.84
C ASP A 139 -3.29 25.29 16.51
N ALA A 140 -3.21 26.61 16.57
CA ALA A 140 -2.11 27.33 17.18
C ALA A 140 -2.09 27.08 18.70
N PRO A 141 -0.92 27.02 19.36
CA PRO A 141 -0.86 26.73 20.79
C PRO A 141 -1.61 27.82 21.59
N ARG A 142 -2.63 27.39 22.36
CA ARG A 142 -3.35 28.24 23.31
C ARG A 142 -2.36 28.91 24.26
N ARG A 143 -2.21 30.23 24.16
CA ARG A 143 -1.52 31.04 25.16
C ARG A 143 -2.25 30.89 26.49
N VAL A 144 -1.59 30.22 27.45
CA VAL A 144 -1.99 30.26 28.86
C VAL A 144 -1.71 31.68 29.35
N LEU A 145 -2.76 32.48 29.50
CA LEU A 145 -2.71 33.73 30.26
C LEU A 145 -2.53 33.35 31.73
N ALA A 146 -1.31 33.50 32.23
CA ALA A 146 -1.04 33.58 33.65
C ALA A 146 -1.63 34.91 34.17
N THR A 147 -2.76 34.84 34.85
CA THR A 147 -3.25 35.96 35.66
C THR A 147 -2.50 35.94 36.99
N LEU A 148 -1.58 36.90 37.15
CA LEU A 148 -1.10 37.35 38.45
C LEU A 148 -2.19 38.20 39.11
N ALA A 149 -2.72 37.74 40.24
CA ALA A 149 -3.28 38.55 41.34
C ALA A 149 -3.44 37.64 42.56
#